data_AF-A0A6I4JR37-F1
#
_entry.id   AF-A0A6I4JR37-F1
#
_cell.length_a   1.000
_cell.length_b   1.000
_cell.length_c   1.000
_cell.angle_alpha   90.00
_cell.angle_beta   90.00
_cell.angle_gamma   90.00
#
_symmetry.space_group_name_H-M   'P 1'
#
loop_
_entity.id
_entity.type
_entity.pdbx_description
1 polymer ?
#
loop_
_entity_poly.entity_id
_entity_poly.type
_entity_poly.pdbx_seq_one_letter_code
_entity_poly.pdbx_strand_id
1 'polypeptide(L)'
;MRFSPITANAQRGMALLVSLVFLLLLTLIGLSSMQNATLQEKMANSVTLRNQSFQAAEAALRIGESAVQLDTFALSVCSGTTQCAPPAESSLITAGGFNSTSGVTWIAAGGGFYGVQNIGTTLTAVNVPSNTSATLYRVTAVAIVGNNVRSVVESIYAKY
;
A
#
# COMPACT_ATOMS: atom_id res chain seq x y z
N MET A 1 20.72 -42.31 -76.83
CA MET A 1 19.57 -42.18 -75.89
C MET A 1 19.48 -40.75 -75.42
N ARG A 2 18.30 -40.12 -75.56
CA ARG A 2 18.04 -38.69 -75.33
C ARG A 2 17.97 -38.39 -73.82
N PHE A 3 18.65 -37.35 -73.37
CA PHE A 3 18.42 -36.74 -72.05
C PHE A 3 17.27 -35.73 -72.17
N SER A 4 16.15 -36.00 -71.50
CA SER A 4 15.04 -35.06 -71.39
C SER A 4 15.38 -34.00 -70.33
N PRO A 5 15.32 -32.69 -70.65
CA PRO A 5 15.50 -31.65 -69.65
C PRO A 5 14.27 -31.56 -68.77
N ILE A 6 14.47 -31.61 -67.44
CA ILE A 6 13.43 -31.36 -66.45
C ILE A 6 13.22 -29.84 -66.41
N THR A 7 12.11 -29.35 -66.95
CA THR A 7 11.73 -27.95 -66.82
C THR A 7 11.40 -27.68 -65.35
N ALA A 8 12.30 -26.96 -64.66
CA ALA A 8 12.04 -26.45 -63.32
C ALA A 8 10.94 -25.39 -63.40
N ASN A 9 9.73 -25.81 -63.01
CA ASN A 9 8.56 -24.94 -62.96
C ASN A 9 8.84 -23.83 -61.92
N ALA A 10 8.96 -22.59 -62.38
CA ALA A 10 9.36 -21.46 -61.54
C ALA A 10 8.18 -21.00 -60.65
N GLN A 11 8.00 -21.63 -59.49
CA GLN A 11 7.18 -21.09 -58.41
C GLN A 11 7.90 -19.87 -57.78
N ARG A 12 7.95 -18.74 -58.49
CA ARG A 12 8.67 -17.52 -58.08
C ARG A 12 7.81 -16.48 -57.34
N GLY A 13 6.60 -16.82 -56.90
CA GLY A 13 5.72 -15.88 -56.18
C GLY A 13 5.34 -16.26 -54.74
N MET A 14 5.23 -17.55 -54.42
CA MET A 14 4.59 -18.00 -53.16
C MET A 14 5.52 -17.97 -51.94
N ALA A 15 6.83 -18.14 -52.12
CA ALA A 15 7.78 -18.13 -51.01
C ALA A 15 7.77 -16.79 -50.23
N LEU A 16 7.62 -15.67 -50.94
CA LEU A 16 7.55 -14.35 -50.33
C LEU A 16 6.28 -14.18 -49.50
N LEU A 17 5.12 -14.61 -50.00
CA LEU A 17 3.85 -14.55 -49.25
C LEU A 17 3.90 -15.42 -47.99
N VAL A 18 4.39 -16.65 -48.11
CA VAL A 18 4.52 -17.57 -46.97
C VAL A 18 5.48 -16.97 -45.91
N SER A 19 6.62 -16.41 -46.34
CA SER A 19 7.55 -15.75 -45.43
C SER A 19 6.92 -14.53 -44.73
N LEU A 20 6.11 -13.74 -45.43
CA LEU A 20 5.41 -12.59 -44.86
C LEU A 20 4.37 -13.03 -43.82
N VAL A 21 3.61 -14.08 -44.10
CA VAL A 21 2.63 -14.64 -43.14
C VAL A 21 3.34 -15.16 -41.89
N PHE A 22 4.44 -15.91 -42.04
CA PHE A 22 5.22 -16.35 -40.87
C PHE A 22 5.80 -15.18 -40.08
N LEU A 23 6.38 -14.17 -40.74
CA LEU A 23 6.85 -12.96 -40.08
C LEU A 23 5.73 -12.24 -39.33
N LEU A 24 4.56 -12.08 -39.96
CA LEU A 24 3.40 -11.49 -39.31
C LEU A 24 2.99 -12.26 -38.06
N LEU A 25 2.89 -13.59 -38.14
CA LEU A 25 2.56 -14.43 -36.98
C LEU A 25 3.59 -14.29 -35.86
N LEU A 26 4.89 -14.29 -36.18
CA LEU A 26 5.96 -14.09 -35.19
C LEU A 26 5.88 -12.71 -34.54
N THR A 27 5.59 -11.66 -35.32
CA THR A 27 5.42 -10.31 -34.75
C THR A 27 4.22 -10.24 -33.81
N LEU A 28 3.08 -10.85 -34.16
CA LEU A 28 1.90 -10.88 -33.29
C LEU A 28 2.17 -11.64 -31.98
N ILE A 29 2.87 -12.77 -32.05
CA ILE A 29 3.29 -13.53 -30.86
C ILE A 29 4.24 -12.68 -29.99
N GLY A 30 5.22 -12.03 -30.62
CA GLY A 30 6.16 -11.14 -29.93
C GLY A 30 5.45 -9.97 -29.23
N LEU A 31 4.54 -9.29 -29.93
CA LEU A 31 3.75 -8.19 -29.36
C LEU A 31 2.87 -8.65 -28.21
N SER A 32 2.17 -9.78 -28.34
CA SER A 32 1.34 -10.33 -27.26
C SER A 32 2.18 -10.68 -26.02
N SER A 33 3.38 -11.24 -26.21
CA SER A 33 4.31 -11.53 -25.11
C SER A 33 4.78 -10.25 -24.41
N MET A 34 5.15 -9.21 -25.16
CA MET A 34 5.57 -7.92 -24.59
C MET A 34 4.44 -7.22 -23.83
N GLN A 35 3.20 -7.29 -24.34
CA GLN A 35 2.03 -6.75 -23.65
C GLN A 35 1.80 -7.45 -22.30
N ASN A 36 1.91 -8.78 -22.27
CA ASN A 36 1.79 -9.54 -21.03
C ASN A 36 2.90 -9.20 -20.04
N ALA A 37 4.16 -9.10 -20.50
CA ALA A 37 5.28 -8.70 -19.64
C ALA A 37 5.05 -7.31 -19.04
N THR A 38 4.57 -6.35 -19.83
CA THR A 38 4.25 -4.98 -19.37
C THR A 38 3.13 -4.99 -18.32
N LEU A 39 2.11 -5.83 -18.48
CA LEU A 39 1.04 -5.97 -17.49
C LEU A 39 1.55 -6.57 -16.18
N GLN A 40 2.40 -7.60 -16.26
CA GLN A 40 3.02 -8.22 -15.09
C GLN A 40 3.91 -7.23 -14.34
N GLU A 41 4.69 -6.41 -15.05
CA GLU A 41 5.49 -5.35 -14.44
C GLU A 41 4.63 -4.32 -13.70
N LYS A 42 3.54 -3.86 -14.31
CA LYS A 42 2.59 -2.93 -13.65
C LYS A 42 1.96 -3.54 -12.40
N MET A 43 1.59 -4.81 -12.44
CA MET A 43 1.04 -5.53 -11.28
C MET A 43 2.09 -5.69 -10.18
N ALA A 44 3.32 -6.11 -10.52
CA ALA A 44 4.42 -6.24 -9.57
C ALA A 44 4.76 -4.90 -8.89
N ASN A 45 4.77 -3.82 -9.66
CA ASN A 45 4.97 -2.47 -9.13
C ASN A 45 3.83 -2.05 -8.19
N SER A 46 2.57 -2.31 -8.56
CA SER A 46 1.41 -2.00 -7.70
C SER A 46 1.47 -2.69 -6.34
N VAL A 47 1.84 -3.98 -6.32
CA VAL A 47 2.01 -4.75 -5.08
C VAL A 47 3.18 -4.20 -4.26
N THR A 48 4.29 -3.89 -4.92
CA THR A 48 5.48 -3.33 -4.25
C THR A 48 5.16 -2.00 -3.58
N LEU A 49 4.48 -1.08 -4.27
CA LEU A 49 4.09 0.22 -3.71
C LEU A 49 3.14 0.07 -2.52
N ARG A 50 2.17 -0.86 -2.57
CA ARG A 50 1.25 -1.14 -1.46
C ARG A 50 1.96 -1.73 -0.25
N ASN A 51 2.94 -2.61 -0.47
CA ASN A 51 3.73 -3.18 0.62
C ASN A 51 4.63 -2.11 1.26
N GLN A 52 5.27 -1.27 0.44
CA GLN A 52 6.06 -0.14 0.95
C GLN A 52 5.22 0.85 1.75
N SER A 53 4.02 1.22 1.28
CA SER A 53 3.13 2.11 2.04
C SER A 53 2.68 1.47 3.34
N PHE A 54 2.41 0.16 3.34
CA PHE A 54 2.03 -0.55 4.56
C PHE A 54 3.18 -0.60 5.59
N GLN A 55 4.38 -0.98 5.15
CA GLN A 55 5.56 -1.02 6.03
C GLN A 55 5.92 0.36 6.61
N ALA A 56 5.82 1.42 5.81
CA ALA A 56 6.03 2.78 6.29
C ALA A 56 4.96 3.20 7.31
N ALA A 57 3.70 2.80 7.10
CA ALA A 57 2.63 3.06 8.05
C ALA A 57 2.85 2.28 9.36
N GLU A 58 3.28 1.02 9.30
CA GLU A 58 3.67 0.24 10.49
C GLU A 58 4.87 0.85 11.21
N ALA A 59 5.88 1.33 10.50
CA ALA A 59 7.03 2.01 11.11
C ALA A 59 6.60 3.27 11.87
N ALA A 60 5.74 4.09 11.26
CA ALA A 60 5.14 5.25 11.93
C ALA A 60 4.28 4.85 13.14
N LEU A 61 3.51 3.76 13.04
CA LEU A 61 2.70 3.21 14.12
C LEU A 61 3.57 2.83 15.32
N ARG A 62 4.66 2.08 15.09
CA ARG A 62 5.60 1.66 16.14
C ARG A 62 6.22 2.85 16.86
N ILE A 63 6.55 3.92 16.13
CA ILE A 63 7.05 5.15 16.74
C ILE A 63 5.95 5.79 17.61
N GLY A 64 4.71 5.86 17.13
CA GLY A 64 3.58 6.36 17.92
C GLY A 64 3.30 5.53 19.18
N GLU A 65 3.36 4.20 19.09
CA GLU A 65 3.25 3.30 20.24
C GLU A 65 4.34 3.57 21.28
N SER A 66 5.60 3.72 20.83
CA SER A 66 6.72 4.02 21.73
C SER A 66 6.57 5.37 22.43
N ALA A 67 5.96 6.36 21.78
CA ALA A 67 5.68 7.65 22.40
C ALA A 67 4.63 7.54 23.52
N VAL A 68 3.59 6.72 23.33
CA VAL A 68 2.55 6.47 24.34
C VAL A 68 3.10 5.71 25.55
N GLN A 69 4.09 4.85 25.34
CA GLN A 69 4.75 4.08 26.41
C GLN A 69 5.53 4.95 27.40
N LEU A 70 5.92 6.18 27.03
CA LEU A 70 6.64 7.08 27.93
C LEU A 70 5.77 7.46 29.12
N ASP A 71 6.33 7.42 30.33
CA ASP A 71 5.61 7.76 31.57
C ASP A 71 5.00 9.16 31.51
N THR A 72 5.72 10.12 30.92
CA THR A 72 5.29 11.52 30.75
C THR A 72 4.21 11.72 29.70
N PHE A 73 3.87 10.70 28.90
CA PHE A 73 2.85 10.84 27.87
C PHE A 73 1.46 10.86 28.50
N ALA A 74 0.76 11.98 28.29
CA ALA A 74 -0.61 12.19 28.70
C ALA A 74 -1.36 13.02 27.65
N LEU A 75 -2.57 12.59 27.33
CA LEU A 75 -3.52 13.33 26.50
C LEU A 75 -4.86 13.38 27.22
N SER A 76 -5.60 14.48 27.04
CA SER A 76 -6.99 14.55 27.48
C SER A 76 -7.82 13.46 26.80
N VAL A 77 -8.73 12.84 27.55
CA VAL A 77 -9.72 11.91 26.97
C VAL A 77 -10.50 12.61 25.87
N CYS A 78 -10.73 11.90 24.76
CA CYS A 78 -11.53 12.40 23.65
C CYS A 78 -12.94 12.81 24.11
N SER A 79 -13.51 13.85 23.50
CA SER A 79 -14.84 14.36 23.86
C SER A 79 -15.83 14.19 22.72
N GLY A 80 -16.92 13.47 22.98
CA GLY A 80 -17.98 13.22 22.01
C GLY A 80 -17.63 12.16 20.96
N THR A 81 -18.62 11.81 20.15
CA THR A 81 -18.52 10.68 19.20
C THR A 81 -17.53 10.95 18.08
N THR A 82 -17.41 12.19 17.61
CA THR A 82 -16.50 12.56 16.51
C THR A 82 -15.04 12.48 16.90
N GLN A 83 -14.67 12.94 18.10
CA GLN A 83 -13.26 12.91 18.55
C GLN A 83 -12.84 11.54 19.08
N CYS A 84 -13.78 10.69 19.47
CA CYS A 84 -13.49 9.30 19.89
C CYS A 84 -13.61 8.30 18.74
N ALA A 85 -14.21 8.68 17.61
CA ALA A 85 -14.19 7.87 16.39
C ALA A 85 -12.78 7.82 15.79
N PRO A 86 -12.47 6.78 15.00
CA PRO A 86 -11.26 6.76 14.19
C PRO A 86 -11.17 8.05 13.34
N PRO A 87 -9.99 8.68 13.24
CA PRO A 87 -9.86 9.99 12.62
C PRO A 87 -10.11 9.89 11.11
N ALA A 88 -11.19 10.50 10.63
CA ALA A 88 -11.62 10.43 9.24
C ALA A 88 -10.58 11.04 8.27
N GLU A 89 -9.83 12.04 8.74
CA GLU A 89 -8.77 12.70 8.00
C GLU A 89 -7.56 11.80 7.73
N SER A 90 -7.44 10.64 8.38
CA SER A 90 -6.39 9.65 8.08
C SER A 90 -6.36 9.25 6.59
N SER A 91 -7.50 9.37 5.91
CA SER A 91 -7.64 9.14 4.45
C SER A 91 -7.19 10.33 3.58
N LEU A 92 -7.01 11.51 4.16
CA LEU A 92 -6.79 12.78 3.45
C LEU A 92 -5.46 13.47 3.81
N ILE A 93 -4.93 13.27 5.02
CA ILE A 93 -3.74 14.01 5.48
C ILE A 93 -2.56 13.82 4.54
N THR A 94 -1.79 14.89 4.33
CA THR A 94 -0.53 14.88 3.56
C THR A 94 0.59 15.62 4.28
N ALA A 95 0.28 16.21 5.44
CA ALA A 95 1.21 16.94 6.28
C ALA A 95 0.84 16.74 7.75
N GLY A 96 1.83 16.94 8.63
CA GLY A 96 1.60 16.98 10.07
C GLY A 96 0.84 18.23 10.48
N GLY A 97 0.21 18.20 11.65
CA GLY A 97 -0.56 19.31 12.18
C GLY A 97 -1.74 18.87 13.04
N PHE A 98 -2.34 19.82 13.74
CA PHE A 98 -3.53 19.60 14.55
C PHE A 98 -4.79 19.65 13.68
N ASN A 99 -5.67 18.66 13.85
CA ASN A 99 -7.00 18.64 13.26
C ASN A 99 -8.05 18.97 14.33
N SER A 100 -8.80 20.06 14.13
CA SER A 100 -9.80 20.52 15.10
C SER A 100 -11.05 19.64 15.18
N THR A 101 -11.37 18.88 14.13
CA THR A 101 -12.55 18.02 14.06
C THR A 101 -12.35 16.74 14.87
N SER A 102 -11.20 16.07 14.68
CA SER A 102 -10.86 14.85 15.41
C SER A 102 -10.18 15.13 16.76
N GLY A 103 -9.60 16.32 16.94
CA GLY A 103 -8.75 16.66 18.07
C GLY A 103 -7.36 15.99 18.03
N VAL A 104 -6.99 15.38 16.89
CA VAL A 104 -5.74 14.64 16.74
C VAL A 104 -4.63 15.56 16.23
N THR A 105 -3.45 15.46 16.84
CA THR A 105 -2.23 16.06 16.31
C THR A 105 -1.46 15.02 15.52
N TRP A 106 -1.31 15.23 14.21
CA TRP A 106 -0.56 14.37 13.31
C TRP A 106 0.92 14.76 13.31
N ILE A 107 1.78 13.79 13.58
CA ILE A 107 3.23 13.95 13.70
C ILE A 107 3.89 13.15 12.59
N ALA A 108 4.82 13.75 11.85
CA ALA A 108 5.58 13.05 10.81
C ALA A 108 6.63 12.13 11.44
N ALA A 109 6.61 10.84 11.08
CA ALA A 109 7.58 9.84 11.55
C ALA A 109 7.61 8.61 10.64
N GLY A 110 8.75 7.90 10.59
CA GLY A 110 8.82 6.59 9.91
C GLY A 110 8.49 6.59 8.41
N GLY A 111 8.59 7.74 7.73
CA GLY A 111 8.16 7.89 6.33
C GLY A 111 6.66 8.10 6.14
N GLY A 112 5.92 8.33 7.23
CA GLY A 112 4.50 8.65 7.23
C GLY A 112 4.15 9.62 8.35
N PHE A 113 2.94 9.47 8.90
CA PHE A 113 2.39 10.26 9.98
C PHE A 113 1.73 9.35 10.99
N TYR A 114 1.75 9.73 12.27
CA TYR A 114 0.93 9.09 13.29
C TYR A 114 0.18 10.14 14.10
N GLY A 115 -0.96 9.73 14.65
CA GLY A 115 -1.79 10.51 15.55
C GLY A 115 -2.28 9.64 16.69
N VAL A 116 -2.46 10.23 17.87
CA VAL A 116 -2.87 9.51 19.08
C VAL A 116 -4.16 10.11 19.63
N GLN A 117 -5.10 9.25 20.01
CA GLN A 117 -6.33 9.59 20.73
C GLN A 117 -6.37 8.84 22.06
N ASN A 118 -6.70 9.53 23.15
CA ASN A 118 -7.05 8.88 24.41
C ASN A 118 -8.55 8.52 24.37
N ILE A 119 -8.87 7.23 24.32
CA ILE A 119 -10.25 6.73 24.18
C ILE A 119 -10.90 6.37 25.53
N GLY A 120 -10.26 6.73 26.64
CA GLY A 120 -10.78 6.57 28.00
C GLY A 120 -10.09 5.47 28.79
N THR A 121 -10.63 5.17 29.97
CA THR A 121 -10.09 4.16 30.88
C THR A 121 -10.99 2.92 30.92
N THR A 122 -10.39 1.76 31.18
CA THR A 122 -11.09 0.50 31.36
C THR A 122 -10.47 -0.32 32.49
N LEU A 123 -11.28 -1.17 33.13
CA LEU A 123 -10.83 -2.18 34.09
C LEU A 123 -10.69 -3.57 33.46
N THR A 124 -11.04 -3.70 32.18
CA THR A 124 -11.15 -4.98 31.47
C THR A 124 -10.21 -5.07 30.26
N ALA A 125 -9.07 -4.38 30.32
CA ALA A 125 -8.05 -4.48 29.28
C ALA A 125 -7.47 -5.91 29.22
N VAL A 126 -7.35 -6.44 27.99
CA VAL A 126 -6.75 -7.76 27.75
C VAL A 126 -5.27 -7.72 28.13
N ASN A 127 -4.75 -8.81 28.73
CA ASN A 127 -3.37 -8.93 29.21
C ASN A 127 -2.98 -7.91 30.31
N VAL A 128 -3.96 -7.30 30.98
CA VAL A 128 -3.76 -6.47 32.17
C VAL A 128 -4.36 -7.20 33.38
N PRO A 129 -3.72 -7.17 34.57
CA PRO A 129 -4.28 -7.83 35.76
C PRO A 129 -5.68 -7.32 36.11
N SER A 130 -6.55 -8.22 36.57
CA SER A 130 -7.92 -7.87 36.94
C SER A 130 -7.98 -6.73 37.95
N ASN A 131 -8.95 -5.82 37.79
CA ASN A 131 -9.13 -4.61 38.61
C ASN A 131 -8.03 -3.55 38.49
N THR A 132 -7.15 -3.65 37.49
CA THR A 132 -6.19 -2.57 37.19
C THR A 132 -6.81 -1.61 36.19
N SER A 133 -6.81 -0.31 36.50
CA SER A 133 -7.27 0.71 35.56
C SER A 133 -6.23 0.94 34.49
N ALA A 134 -6.59 0.71 33.23
CA ALA A 134 -5.76 0.99 32.08
C ALA A 134 -6.36 2.15 31.26
N THR A 135 -5.53 3.12 30.89
CA THR A 135 -5.87 4.15 29.91
C THR A 135 -5.62 3.61 28.51
N LEU A 136 -6.64 3.68 27.65
CA LEU A 136 -6.56 3.22 26.28
C LEU A 136 -6.18 4.38 25.35
N TYR A 137 -5.13 4.16 24.57
CA TYR A 137 -4.70 5.08 23.53
C TYR A 137 -4.83 4.40 22.18
N ARG A 138 -5.62 5.00 21.29
CA ARG A 138 -5.63 4.63 19.87
C ARG A 138 -4.49 5.35 19.17
N VAL A 139 -3.59 4.61 18.56
CA VAL A 139 -2.55 5.13 17.68
C VAL A 139 -2.99 4.83 16.24
N THR A 140 -3.16 5.87 15.43
CA THR A 140 -3.45 5.73 14.00
C THR A 140 -2.23 6.19 13.22
N ALA A 141 -1.75 5.39 12.28
CA ALA A 141 -0.64 5.75 11.43
C ALA A 141 -1.00 5.65 9.95
N VAL A 142 -0.39 6.52 9.16
CA VAL A 142 -0.69 6.72 7.76
C VAL A 142 0.63 6.89 7.01
N ALA A 143 0.81 6.18 5.91
CA ALA A 143 1.91 6.45 5.00
C ALA A 143 1.43 6.48 3.55
N ILE A 144 2.14 7.26 2.74
CA ILE A 144 1.81 7.54 1.34
C ILE A 144 3.08 7.34 0.53
N VAL A 145 3.03 6.43 -0.44
CA VAL A 145 4.17 6.08 -1.30
C VAL A 145 3.77 6.19 -2.77
N GLY A 146 4.72 6.61 -3.62
CA GLY A 146 4.52 6.74 -5.06
C GLY A 146 3.39 7.71 -5.40
N ASN A 147 2.54 7.32 -6.35
CA ASN A 147 1.43 8.15 -6.82
C ASN A 147 0.18 8.01 -5.92
N ASN A 148 0.29 8.42 -4.66
CA ASN A 148 -0.78 8.41 -3.65
C ASN A 148 -1.25 7.01 -3.20
N VAL A 149 -0.37 6.01 -3.18
CA VAL A 149 -0.70 4.72 -2.56
C VAL A 149 -0.65 4.90 -1.04
N ARG A 150 -1.83 4.95 -0.41
CA ARG A 150 -2.02 5.18 1.01
C ARG A 150 -2.30 3.88 1.75
N SER A 151 -1.64 3.70 2.89
CA SER A 151 -1.99 2.70 3.89
C SER A 151 -2.30 3.39 5.21
N VAL A 152 -3.35 2.95 5.88
CA VAL A 152 -3.74 3.40 7.22
C VAL A 152 -3.78 2.17 8.11
N VAL A 153 -3.09 2.23 9.24
CA VAL A 153 -3.07 1.17 10.25
C VAL A 153 -3.39 1.77 11.61
N GLU A 154 -4.05 0.99 12.46
CA GLU A 154 -4.49 1.42 13.78
C GLU A 154 -4.10 0.36 14.81
N SER A 155 -3.67 0.81 15.99
CA SER A 155 -3.52 -0.03 17.17
C SER A 155 -4.12 0.65 18.40
N ILE A 156 -4.47 -0.17 19.40
CA ILE A 156 -4.94 0.31 20.70
C ILE A 156 -3.94 -0.17 21.75
N TYR A 157 -3.31 0.78 22.43
CA TYR A 157 -2.36 0.54 23.51
C TYR A 157 -3.05 0.76 24.87
N ALA A 158 -2.96 -0.24 25.76
CA ALA A 158 -3.45 -0.13 27.13
C ALA A 158 -2.28 0.23 28.07
N LYS A 159 -2.29 1.45 28.61
CA LYS A 159 -1.30 1.93 29.59
C LYS A 159 -1.87 1.77 31.00
N TYR A 160 -1.22 1.00 31.85
CA TYR A 160 -1.62 0.71 33.22
C TYR A 160 -0.45 0.88 34.19
#